data_AF-A0A9X5PIU5-F1
#
_entry.id   AF-A0A9X5PIU5-F1
#
_cell.length_a   1.000
_cell.length_b   1.000
_cell.length_c   1.000
_cell.angle_alpha   90.00
_cell.angle_beta   90.00
_cell.angle_gamma   90.00
#
_symmetry.space_group_name_H-M   'P 1'
#
loop_
_entity.id
_entity.type
_entity.pdbx_description
1 polymer ?
#
loop_
_entity_poly.entity_id
_entity_poly.type
_entity_poly.pdbx_seq_one_letter_code
_entity_poly.pdbx_strand_id
1 'polypeptide(L)'
;MEYYQIAANQGVAEAYQNLGMAYLNGKGVSQNTQKALEMMKKAIDGGSQTAIYNLGNIYSSIGKNEEALLLLRKAAELNLVFAQADLAGKLAENAKTEAEKQEAKQWLEKALAQNEPYAYAAAGVLYSEKNNVFPINEKKAYEFYMKAAELGEEQAQTLLALWYWEGRYVPKDEIKAVEWFEHAANNGEIKAARKLVEIYGKGSKNIPKNEARKQYWESKLAVIE
;
A
#
# COMPACT_ATOMS: atom_id res chain seq x y z
N MET A 1 15.86 16.01 -9.12
CA MET A 1 16.48 16.35 -7.82
C MET A 1 16.72 17.84 -7.67
N GLU A 2 17.39 18.49 -8.64
CA GLU A 2 17.66 19.93 -8.61
C GLU A 2 16.37 20.78 -8.46
N TYR A 3 15.32 20.48 -9.22
CA TYR A 3 14.02 21.16 -9.09
C TYR A 3 13.34 20.99 -7.72
N TYR A 4 13.42 19.80 -7.11
CA TYR A 4 12.89 19.59 -5.76
C TYR A 4 13.69 20.37 -4.72
N GLN A 5 15.02 20.49 -4.89
CA GLN A 5 15.85 21.29 -4.00
C GLN A 5 15.51 22.78 -4.11
N ILE A 6 15.28 23.30 -5.32
CA ILE A 6 14.88 24.68 -5.55
C ILE A 6 13.51 24.96 -4.91
N ALA A 7 12.50 24.12 -5.18
CA ALA A 7 11.16 24.28 -4.61
C ALA A 7 11.12 24.11 -3.09
N ALA A 8 11.92 23.19 -2.54
CA ALA A 8 12.06 23.03 -1.09
C ALA A 8 12.73 24.27 -0.46
N ASN A 9 13.76 24.82 -1.10
CA ASN A 9 14.38 26.07 -0.65
C ASN A 9 13.42 27.27 -0.70
N GLN A 10 12.33 27.18 -1.47
CA GLN A 10 11.24 28.16 -1.51
C GLN A 10 10.11 27.87 -0.51
N GLY A 11 10.24 26.85 0.35
CA GLY A 11 9.27 26.54 1.41
C GLY A 11 8.10 25.66 0.97
N VAL A 12 8.15 25.06 -0.23
CA VAL A 12 7.07 24.17 -0.69
C VAL A 12 7.12 22.84 0.09
N ALA A 13 6.12 22.61 0.93
CA ALA A 13 6.07 21.46 1.83
C ALA A 13 6.14 20.11 1.09
N GLU A 14 5.47 20.00 -0.06
CA GLU A 14 5.50 18.79 -0.91
C GLU A 14 6.90 18.51 -1.49
N ALA A 15 7.68 19.55 -1.78
CA ALA A 15 9.04 19.39 -2.27
C ALA A 15 9.95 18.80 -1.19
N TYR A 16 9.77 19.22 0.06
CA TYR A 16 10.45 18.61 1.21
C TYR A 16 10.05 17.14 1.40
N GLN A 17 8.78 16.79 1.22
CA GLN A 17 8.37 15.38 1.28
C GLN A 17 9.07 14.54 0.22
N ASN A 18 9.09 15.01 -1.03
CA ASN A 18 9.72 14.31 -2.13
C ASN A 18 11.23 14.15 -1.93
N LEU A 19 11.91 15.19 -1.40
CA LEU A 19 13.32 15.09 -1.02
C LEU A 19 13.55 14.08 0.11
N GLY A 20 12.68 14.05 1.12
CA GLY A 20 12.80 13.10 2.22
C GLY A 20 12.67 11.66 1.73
N MET A 21 11.70 11.39 0.85
CA MET A 21 11.55 10.07 0.21
C MET A 21 12.75 9.71 -0.68
N ALA A 22 13.30 10.69 -1.42
CA ALA A 22 14.50 10.47 -2.23
C ALA A 22 15.71 10.08 -1.36
N TYR A 23 15.92 10.76 -0.22
CA TYR A 23 16.95 10.38 0.74
C TYR A 23 16.68 9.03 1.42
N LEU A 24 15.43 8.69 1.69
CA LEU A 24 15.09 7.40 2.30
C LEU A 24 15.38 6.22 1.36
N ASN A 25 15.04 6.38 0.07
CA ASN A 25 15.10 5.31 -0.93
C ASN A 25 16.37 5.34 -1.80
N GLY A 26 17.22 6.36 -1.64
CA GLY A 26 18.41 6.55 -2.48
C GLY A 26 18.10 6.96 -3.93
N LYS A 27 16.93 7.55 -4.19
CA LYS A 27 16.51 7.89 -5.56
C LYS A 27 17.20 9.18 -6.04
N GLY A 28 18.26 9.02 -6.84
CA GLY A 28 19.04 10.14 -7.38
C GLY A 28 19.95 10.84 -6.37
N VAL A 29 20.06 10.32 -5.15
CA VAL A 29 20.97 10.75 -4.07
C VAL A 29 21.39 9.54 -3.25
N SER A 30 22.53 9.60 -2.55
CA SER A 30 22.89 8.55 -1.59
C SER A 30 21.83 8.47 -0.48
N GLN A 31 21.46 7.24 -0.12
CA GLN A 31 20.53 6.97 0.95
C GLN A 31 21.02 7.62 2.26
N ASN A 32 20.13 8.32 2.95
CA ASN A 32 20.43 9.00 4.20
C ASN A 32 19.17 9.23 5.04
N THR A 33 18.94 8.35 6.02
CA THR A 33 17.76 8.42 6.89
C THR A 33 17.70 9.71 7.72
N GLN A 34 18.85 10.22 8.17
CA GLN A 34 18.89 11.46 8.95
C GLN A 34 18.40 12.66 8.13
N LYS A 35 18.86 12.78 6.88
CA LYS A 35 18.36 13.81 5.96
C LYS A 35 16.88 13.60 5.64
N ALA A 36 16.43 12.36 5.48
CA ALA A 36 15.02 12.06 5.27
C ALA A 36 14.14 12.59 6.43
N LEU A 37 14.56 12.34 7.68
CA LEU A 37 13.91 12.86 8.88
C LEU A 37 13.89 14.39 8.92
N GLU A 38 15.00 15.05 8.59
CA GLU A 38 15.09 16.52 8.53
C GLU A 38 14.15 17.11 7.48
N MET A 39 14.09 16.51 6.29
CA MET A 39 13.18 16.98 5.24
C MET A 39 11.72 16.78 5.64
N MET A 40 11.36 15.66 6.28
CA MET A 40 10.00 15.46 6.78
C MET A 40 9.60 16.50 7.83
N LYS A 41 10.49 16.85 8.76
CA LYS A 41 10.22 17.92 9.74
C LYS A 41 9.95 19.25 9.05
N LYS A 42 10.77 19.63 8.07
CA LYS A 42 10.55 20.85 7.28
C LYS A 42 9.23 20.83 6.50
N ALA A 43 8.84 19.68 5.96
CA ALA A 43 7.54 19.52 5.31
C ALA A 43 6.37 19.71 6.30
N ILE A 44 6.49 19.19 7.51
CA ILE A 44 5.49 19.37 8.58
C ILE A 44 5.41 20.84 9.00
N ASP A 45 6.56 21.51 9.18
CA ASP A 45 6.62 22.95 9.51
C ASP A 45 6.00 23.81 8.39
N GLY A 46 6.11 23.35 7.14
CA GLY A 46 5.45 23.93 5.97
C GLY A 46 3.96 23.55 5.82
N GLY A 47 3.37 22.82 6.77
CA GLY A 47 1.95 22.48 6.81
C GLY A 47 1.55 21.17 6.13
N SER A 48 2.50 20.33 5.68
CA SER A 48 2.16 19.04 5.09
C SER A 48 1.71 18.02 6.14
N GLN A 49 0.43 17.65 6.08
CA GLN A 49 -0.15 16.62 6.94
C GLN A 49 0.36 15.22 6.57
N THR A 50 0.49 14.92 5.28
CA THR A 50 1.02 13.63 4.79
C THR A 50 2.47 13.40 5.23
N ALA A 51 3.24 14.47 5.48
CA ALA A 51 4.59 14.35 6.01
C ALA A 51 4.63 13.76 7.43
N ILE A 52 3.56 13.94 8.22
CA ILE A 52 3.42 13.33 9.55
C ILE A 52 3.33 11.81 9.42
N TYR A 53 2.50 11.33 8.49
CA TYR A 53 2.39 9.90 8.20
C TYR A 53 3.72 9.31 7.70
N ASN A 54 4.37 9.97 6.72
CA ASN A 54 5.66 9.53 6.20
C ASN A 54 6.75 9.52 7.27
N LEU A 55 6.77 10.50 8.17
CA LEU A 55 7.69 10.52 9.31
C LEU A 55 7.46 9.31 10.25
N GLY A 56 6.19 8.94 10.48
CA GLY A 56 5.83 7.73 11.21
C GLY A 56 6.41 6.47 10.57
N ASN A 57 6.29 6.34 9.25
CA ASN A 57 6.87 5.22 8.50
C ASN A 57 8.40 5.17 8.60
N ILE A 58 9.08 6.32 8.57
CA ILE A 58 10.53 6.37 8.77
C ILE A 58 10.91 5.95 10.19
N TYR A 59 10.16 6.38 11.22
CA TYR A 59 10.44 5.93 12.59
C TYR A 59 10.22 4.43 12.77
N SER A 60 9.18 3.88 12.16
CA SER A 60 8.96 2.43 12.17
C SER A 60 10.13 1.67 11.53
N SER A 61 10.66 2.16 10.39
CA SER A 61 11.77 1.48 9.69
C SER A 61 13.10 1.49 10.45
N ILE A 62 13.28 2.40 11.41
CA ILE A 62 14.45 2.44 12.30
C ILE A 62 14.16 1.90 13.71
N GLY A 63 13.06 1.18 13.89
CA GLY A 63 12.71 0.51 15.16
C GLY A 63 12.12 1.41 16.24
N LYS A 64 11.80 2.67 15.91
CA LYS A 64 11.15 3.64 16.80
C LYS A 64 9.63 3.50 16.76
N ASN A 65 9.16 2.33 17.21
CA ASN A 65 7.76 1.94 17.05
C ASN A 65 6.77 2.78 17.87
N GLU A 66 7.18 3.28 19.04
CA GLU A 66 6.33 4.15 19.86
C GLU A 66 6.13 5.50 19.19
N GLU A 67 7.21 6.13 18.72
CA GLU A 67 7.13 7.40 17.98
C GLU A 67 6.37 7.25 16.66
N ALA A 68 6.55 6.12 15.97
CA ALA A 68 5.81 5.80 14.75
C ALA A 68 4.29 5.72 15.01
N LEU A 69 3.88 5.02 16.08
CA LEU A 69 2.46 4.90 16.42
C LEU A 69 1.84 6.24 16.82
N LEU A 70 2.57 7.09 17.55
CA LEU A 70 2.10 8.44 17.90
C LEU A 70 1.87 9.30 16.66
N LEU A 71 2.79 9.26 15.69
CA LEU A 71 2.62 9.99 14.43
C LEU A 71 1.50 9.42 13.56
N LEU A 72 1.36 8.10 13.51
CA LEU A 72 0.27 7.44 12.80
C LEU A 72 -1.09 7.86 13.37
N ARG A 73 -1.23 7.92 14.70
CA ARG A 73 -2.43 8.44 15.38
C ARG A 73 -2.71 9.89 15.01
N LYS A 74 -1.69 10.75 15.09
CA LYS A 74 -1.82 12.16 14.69
C LYS A 74 -2.26 12.30 13.23
N ALA A 75 -1.70 11.51 12.32
CA ALA A 75 -2.08 11.50 10.91
C ALA A 75 -3.53 11.03 10.70
N ALA A 76 -3.97 10.01 11.44
CA ALA A 76 -5.34 9.51 11.40
C ALA A 76 -6.36 10.55 11.93
N GLU A 77 -5.98 11.30 12.97
CA GLU A 77 -6.76 12.43 13.52
C GLU A 77 -6.88 13.61 12.55
N LEU A 78 -5.91 13.78 11.65
CA LEU A 78 -5.96 14.74 10.53
C LEU A 78 -6.82 14.24 9.36
N ASN A 79 -7.57 13.16 9.57
CA ASN A 79 -8.48 12.56 8.60
C ASN A 79 -7.82 11.97 7.34
N LEU A 80 -6.52 11.66 7.40
CA LEU A 80 -5.84 10.98 6.30
C LEU A 80 -6.29 9.51 6.22
N VAL A 81 -6.93 9.14 5.12
CA VAL A 81 -7.57 7.82 4.97
C VAL A 81 -6.59 6.65 5.14
N PHE A 82 -5.40 6.74 4.55
CA PHE A 82 -4.37 5.71 4.67
C PHE A 82 -3.87 5.59 6.12
N ALA A 83 -3.73 6.71 6.84
CA ALA A 83 -3.34 6.66 8.25
C ALA A 83 -4.42 6.04 9.13
N GLN A 84 -5.70 6.31 8.85
CA GLN A 84 -6.82 5.68 9.57
C GLN A 84 -6.86 4.16 9.32
N ALA A 85 -6.72 3.74 8.06
CA ALA A 85 -6.70 2.33 7.68
C ALA A 85 -5.50 1.58 8.31
N ASP A 86 -4.30 2.17 8.24
CA ASP A 86 -3.08 1.59 8.80
C ASP A 86 -3.13 1.54 10.33
N LEU A 87 -3.69 2.56 10.97
CA LEU A 87 -3.87 2.56 12.42
C LEU A 87 -4.83 1.45 12.84
N ALA A 88 -5.93 1.24 12.10
CA ALA A 88 -6.84 0.13 12.35
C ALA A 88 -6.12 -1.22 12.24
N GLY A 89 -5.31 -1.41 11.20
CA GLY A 89 -4.44 -2.58 11.02
C GLY A 89 -3.51 -2.79 12.22
N LYS A 90 -2.77 -1.74 12.59
CA LYS A 90 -1.77 -1.80 13.66
C LYS A 90 -2.39 -2.10 15.02
N LEU A 91 -3.54 -1.52 15.31
CA LEU A 91 -4.29 -1.82 16.54
C LEU A 91 -4.85 -3.24 16.50
N ALA A 92 -5.33 -3.72 15.34
CA ALA A 92 -5.86 -5.06 15.20
C ALA A 92 -4.83 -6.16 15.46
N GLU A 93 -3.58 -5.95 15.06
CA GLU A 93 -2.46 -6.86 15.37
C GLU A 93 -2.16 -6.96 16.87
N ASN A 94 -2.29 -5.85 17.59
CA ASN A 94 -1.74 -5.71 18.95
C ASN A 94 -2.80 -5.69 20.06
N ALA A 95 -4.10 -5.59 19.71
CA ALA A 95 -5.18 -5.46 20.68
C ALA A 95 -5.27 -6.67 21.62
N LYS A 96 -5.34 -6.41 22.93
CA LYS A 96 -5.46 -7.41 24.02
C LYS A 96 -6.74 -7.25 24.81
N THR A 97 -7.30 -6.04 24.84
CA THR A 97 -8.50 -5.66 25.57
C THR A 97 -9.64 -5.33 24.62
N GLU A 98 -10.89 -5.42 25.08
CA GLU A 98 -12.04 -5.06 24.25
C GLU A 98 -12.01 -3.58 23.83
N ALA A 99 -11.51 -2.69 24.68
CA ALA A 99 -11.37 -1.27 24.35
C ALA A 99 -10.44 -1.05 23.14
N GLU A 100 -9.28 -1.71 23.10
CA GLU A 100 -8.36 -1.63 21.96
C GLU A 100 -8.97 -2.24 20.69
N LYS A 101 -9.74 -3.34 20.83
CA LYS A 101 -10.45 -3.93 19.69
C LYS A 101 -11.51 -3.00 19.12
N GLN A 102 -12.25 -2.31 19.99
CA GLN A 102 -13.26 -1.33 19.57
C GLN A 102 -12.60 -0.10 18.92
N GLU A 103 -11.45 0.34 19.44
CA GLU A 103 -10.69 1.41 18.82
C GLU A 103 -10.26 1.07 17.38
N ALA A 104 -9.71 -0.13 17.16
CA ALA A 104 -9.33 -0.59 15.83
C ALA A 104 -10.51 -0.58 14.84
N LYS A 105 -11.70 -1.03 15.28
CA LYS A 105 -12.93 -1.02 14.48
C LYS A 105 -13.35 0.41 14.12
N GLN A 106 -13.33 1.32 15.08
CA GLN A 106 -13.71 2.72 14.85
C GLN A 106 -12.80 3.41 13.82
N TRP A 107 -11.49 3.13 13.85
CA TRP A 107 -10.58 3.67 12.85
C TRP A 107 -10.83 3.09 11.45
N LEU A 108 -11.12 1.78 11.36
CA LEU A 108 -11.49 1.17 10.09
C LEU A 108 -12.79 1.76 9.55
N GLU A 109 -13.80 1.96 10.40
CA GLU A 109 -15.08 2.58 10.03
C GLU A 109 -14.88 4.01 9.51
N LYS A 110 -14.05 4.82 10.17
CA LYS A 110 -13.68 6.16 9.69
C LYS A 110 -13.01 6.11 8.32
N ALA A 111 -12.06 5.20 8.12
CA ALA A 111 -11.38 5.05 6.83
C ALA A 111 -12.36 4.67 5.71
N LEU A 112 -13.23 3.69 5.96
CA LEU A 112 -14.23 3.21 5.01
C LEU A 112 -15.30 4.26 4.68
N ALA A 113 -15.65 5.13 5.65
CA ALA A 113 -16.61 6.20 5.43
C ALA A 113 -16.15 7.23 4.39
N GLN A 114 -14.85 7.32 4.11
CA GLN A 114 -14.30 8.20 3.07
C GLN A 114 -14.45 7.63 1.65
N ASN A 115 -14.86 6.36 1.52
CA ASN A 115 -15.07 5.68 0.24
C ASN A 115 -13.84 5.65 -0.68
N GLU A 116 -12.65 5.65 -0.10
CA GLU A 116 -11.39 5.61 -0.85
C GLU A 116 -10.93 4.15 -1.09
N PRO A 117 -10.33 3.85 -2.26
CA PRO A 117 -9.95 2.49 -2.65
C PRO A 117 -9.05 1.79 -1.62
N TYR A 118 -8.08 2.54 -1.07
CA TYR A 118 -7.11 2.01 -0.11
C TYR A 118 -7.76 1.52 1.19
N ALA A 119 -8.79 2.21 1.70
CA ALA A 119 -9.49 1.80 2.92
C ALA A 119 -10.19 0.44 2.71
N TYR A 120 -10.75 0.22 1.54
CA TYR A 120 -11.34 -1.07 1.17
C TYR A 120 -10.27 -2.16 1.05
N ALA A 121 -9.12 -1.88 0.43
CA ALA A 121 -8.01 -2.83 0.36
C ALA A 121 -7.54 -3.26 1.76
N ALA A 122 -7.33 -2.30 2.67
CA ALA A 122 -6.94 -2.57 4.05
C ALA A 122 -8.01 -3.37 4.82
N ALA A 123 -9.29 -3.06 4.64
CA ALA A 123 -10.38 -3.87 5.20
C ALA A 123 -10.36 -5.31 4.67
N GLY A 124 -10.08 -5.49 3.38
CA GLY A 124 -9.89 -6.80 2.77
C GLY A 124 -8.80 -7.61 3.47
N VAL A 125 -7.64 -6.99 3.73
CA VAL A 125 -6.53 -7.62 4.46
C VAL A 125 -6.97 -8.02 5.87
N LEU A 126 -7.57 -7.10 6.62
CA LEU A 126 -8.03 -7.33 7.99
C LEU A 126 -9.02 -8.50 8.12
N TYR A 127 -9.88 -8.73 7.13
CA TYR A 127 -10.79 -9.87 7.11
C TYR A 127 -10.20 -11.13 6.47
N SER A 128 -9.09 -11.05 5.73
CA SER A 128 -8.46 -12.20 5.07
C SER A 128 -7.33 -12.85 5.88
N GLU A 129 -6.79 -12.12 6.86
CA GLU A 129 -5.64 -12.54 7.66
C GLU A 129 -5.97 -12.65 9.15
N LYS A 130 -5.19 -13.46 9.87
CA LYS A 130 -5.38 -13.64 11.31
C LYS A 130 -4.91 -12.40 12.07
N ASN A 131 -5.80 -11.81 12.86
CA ASN A 131 -5.51 -10.72 13.80
C ASN A 131 -6.40 -10.84 15.06
N ASN A 132 -6.27 -9.91 16.02
CA ASN A 132 -6.96 -10.02 17.32
C ASN A 132 -8.36 -9.38 17.34
N VAL A 133 -8.78 -8.72 16.25
CA VAL A 133 -10.01 -7.89 16.20
C VAL A 133 -11.04 -8.42 15.22
N PHE A 134 -10.61 -8.71 14.00
CA PHE A 134 -11.43 -9.12 12.88
C PHE A 134 -11.24 -10.62 12.64
N PRO A 135 -12.23 -11.47 12.94
CA PRO A 135 -12.18 -12.86 12.57
C PRO A 135 -12.08 -13.01 11.05
N ILE A 136 -11.32 -14.02 10.60
CA ILE A 136 -11.20 -14.32 9.18
C ILE A 136 -12.60 -14.53 8.59
N ASN A 137 -12.90 -13.79 7.53
CA ASN A 137 -14.14 -13.84 6.78
C ASN A 137 -13.83 -13.61 5.31
N GLU A 138 -13.61 -14.70 4.57
CA GLU A 138 -13.17 -14.61 3.18
C GLU A 138 -14.21 -13.95 2.27
N LYS A 139 -15.51 -14.11 2.56
CA LYS A 139 -16.57 -13.42 1.82
C LYS A 139 -16.45 -11.90 1.95
N LYS A 140 -16.35 -11.38 3.18
CA LYS A 140 -16.18 -9.93 3.41
C LYS A 140 -14.89 -9.42 2.80
N ALA A 141 -13.80 -10.17 2.96
CA ALA A 141 -12.52 -9.79 2.38
C ALA A 141 -12.60 -9.70 0.85
N TYR A 142 -13.23 -10.67 0.19
CA TYR A 142 -13.48 -10.64 -1.24
C TYR A 142 -14.32 -9.44 -1.66
N GLU A 143 -15.43 -9.15 -0.96
CA GLU A 143 -16.29 -7.99 -1.25
C GLU A 143 -15.50 -6.67 -1.15
N PHE A 144 -14.61 -6.55 -0.15
CA PHE A 144 -13.75 -5.39 0.00
C PHE A 144 -12.67 -5.29 -1.07
N TYR A 145 -11.97 -6.40 -1.39
CA TYR A 145 -10.99 -6.41 -2.46
C TYR A 145 -11.60 -6.12 -3.83
N MET A 146 -12.77 -6.70 -4.13
CA MET A 146 -13.53 -6.38 -5.35
C MET A 146 -13.81 -4.89 -5.44
N LYS A 147 -14.36 -4.30 -4.37
CA LYS A 147 -14.68 -2.87 -4.35
C LYS A 147 -13.43 -1.99 -4.51
N ALA A 148 -12.35 -2.31 -3.83
CA ALA A 148 -11.07 -1.61 -3.97
C ALA A 148 -10.52 -1.71 -5.40
N ALA A 149 -10.56 -2.92 -5.98
CA ALA A 149 -10.06 -3.20 -7.32
C ALA A 149 -10.86 -2.49 -8.42
N GLU A 150 -12.19 -2.44 -8.29
CA GLU A 150 -13.10 -1.70 -9.17
C GLU A 150 -12.88 -0.20 -9.11
N LEU A 151 -12.49 0.32 -7.94
CA LEU A 151 -12.09 1.72 -7.76
C LEU A 151 -10.63 2.00 -8.18
N GLY A 152 -9.93 0.99 -8.73
CA GLY A 152 -8.61 1.15 -9.33
C GLY A 152 -7.42 0.87 -8.41
N GLU A 153 -7.64 0.38 -7.18
CA GLU A 153 -6.55 0.08 -6.24
C GLU A 153 -5.75 -1.14 -6.71
N GLU A 154 -4.51 -0.90 -7.12
CA GLU A 154 -3.67 -1.87 -7.80
C GLU A 154 -3.24 -3.04 -6.91
N GLN A 155 -3.11 -2.84 -5.59
CA GLN A 155 -2.77 -3.92 -4.66
C GLN A 155 -3.95 -4.88 -4.50
N ALA A 156 -5.17 -4.36 -4.42
CA ALA A 156 -6.40 -5.13 -4.34
C ALA A 156 -6.68 -5.87 -5.65
N GLN A 157 -6.41 -5.24 -6.80
CA GLN A 157 -6.43 -5.94 -8.10
C GLN A 157 -5.47 -7.14 -8.09
N THR A 158 -4.27 -6.96 -7.56
CA THR A 158 -3.27 -8.04 -7.42
C THR A 158 -3.71 -9.13 -6.44
N LEU A 159 -4.28 -8.77 -5.29
CA LEU A 159 -4.78 -9.72 -4.29
C LEU A 159 -5.98 -10.51 -4.81
N LEU A 160 -6.90 -9.84 -5.50
CA LEU A 160 -8.05 -10.46 -6.15
C LEU A 160 -7.60 -11.42 -7.27
N ALA A 161 -6.62 -11.02 -8.07
CA ALA A 161 -6.01 -11.90 -9.07
C ALA A 161 -5.41 -13.16 -8.44
N LEU A 162 -4.72 -13.04 -7.31
CA LEU A 162 -4.20 -14.19 -6.56
C LEU A 162 -5.33 -15.10 -6.06
N TRP A 163 -6.45 -14.55 -5.59
CA TRP A 163 -7.59 -15.35 -5.15
C TRP A 163 -8.21 -16.17 -6.29
N TYR A 164 -8.36 -15.57 -7.48
CA TYR A 164 -8.78 -16.30 -8.67
C TYR A 164 -7.73 -17.33 -9.12
N TRP A 165 -6.45 -17.01 -9.00
CA TRP A 165 -5.36 -17.91 -9.38
C TRP A 165 -5.29 -19.17 -8.51
N GLU A 166 -5.52 -19.01 -7.20
CA GLU A 166 -5.44 -20.08 -6.21
C GLU A 166 -6.79 -20.79 -6.00
N GLY A 167 -7.89 -20.16 -6.39
CA GLY A 167 -9.24 -20.64 -6.08
C GLY A 167 -9.61 -20.41 -4.61
N ARG A 168 -9.16 -19.29 -4.02
CA ARG A 168 -9.46 -18.92 -2.64
C ARG A 168 -10.82 -18.23 -2.58
N TYR A 169 -11.75 -18.78 -1.80
CA TYR A 169 -13.17 -18.38 -1.69
C TYR A 169 -13.99 -18.47 -2.99
N VAL A 170 -13.45 -18.00 -4.11
CA VAL A 170 -14.01 -18.15 -5.46
C VAL A 170 -13.38 -19.34 -6.19
N PRO A 171 -14.09 -19.98 -7.13
CA PRO A 171 -13.49 -21.02 -7.98
C PRO A 171 -12.26 -20.50 -8.73
N LYS A 172 -11.26 -21.38 -8.87
CA LYS A 172 -10.04 -21.06 -9.62
C LYS A 172 -10.37 -20.68 -11.06
N ASP A 173 -9.92 -19.50 -11.48
CA ASP A 173 -10.08 -18.96 -12.83
C ASP A 173 -8.78 -18.26 -13.26
N GLU A 174 -7.94 -18.99 -14.01
CA GLU A 174 -6.63 -18.50 -14.43
C GLU A 174 -6.74 -17.32 -15.42
N ILE A 175 -7.79 -17.30 -16.26
CA ILE A 175 -7.99 -16.24 -17.26
C ILE A 175 -8.36 -14.95 -16.54
N LYS A 176 -9.36 -15.01 -15.65
CA LYS A 176 -9.77 -13.85 -14.85
C LYS A 176 -8.67 -13.36 -13.92
N ALA A 177 -7.85 -14.27 -13.38
CA ALA A 177 -6.67 -13.88 -12.61
C ALA A 177 -5.68 -13.07 -13.46
N VAL A 178 -5.37 -13.53 -14.69
CA VAL A 178 -4.49 -12.79 -15.59
C VAL A 178 -5.07 -11.44 -15.97
N GLU A 179 -6.37 -11.32 -16.25
CA GLU A 179 -7.01 -10.03 -16.51
C GLU A 179 -6.75 -9.03 -15.38
N TRP A 180 -6.99 -9.43 -14.13
CA TRP A 180 -6.72 -8.57 -12.97
C TRP A 180 -5.23 -8.28 -12.76
N PHE A 181 -4.34 -9.24 -12.98
CA PHE A 181 -2.90 -8.98 -12.95
C PHE A 181 -2.50 -7.98 -14.03
N GLU A 182 -3.04 -8.06 -15.25
CA GLU A 182 -2.73 -7.12 -16.32
C GLU A 182 -3.24 -5.71 -15.99
N HIS A 183 -4.42 -5.58 -15.36
CA HIS A 183 -4.91 -4.30 -14.85
C HIS A 183 -3.94 -3.68 -13.82
N ALA A 184 -3.58 -4.44 -12.78
CA ALA A 184 -2.66 -3.97 -11.75
C ALA A 184 -1.29 -3.61 -12.31
N ALA A 185 -0.72 -4.46 -13.17
CA ALA A 185 0.58 -4.26 -13.77
C ALA A 185 0.63 -3.04 -14.71
N ASN A 186 -0.45 -2.77 -15.45
CA ASN A 186 -0.57 -1.57 -16.28
C ASN A 186 -0.63 -0.28 -15.44
N ASN A 187 -1.14 -0.36 -14.21
CA ASN A 187 -1.12 0.74 -13.24
C ASN A 187 0.20 0.84 -12.46
N GLY A 188 1.20 0.02 -12.78
CA GLY A 188 2.54 0.08 -12.21
C GLY A 188 2.81 -0.90 -11.06
N GLU A 189 1.87 -1.79 -10.74
CA GLU A 189 2.09 -2.76 -9.65
C GLU A 189 3.11 -3.85 -10.05
N ILE A 190 4.29 -3.73 -9.48
CA ILE A 190 5.46 -4.55 -9.81
C ILE A 190 5.20 -6.03 -9.50
N LYS A 191 4.49 -6.35 -8.41
CA LYS A 191 4.20 -7.76 -8.06
C LYS A 191 3.33 -8.42 -9.10
N ALA A 192 2.34 -7.72 -9.63
CA ALA A 192 1.48 -8.21 -10.70
C ALA A 192 2.27 -8.43 -12.00
N ALA A 193 3.11 -7.46 -12.40
CA ALA A 193 3.96 -7.60 -13.58
C ALA A 193 4.92 -8.80 -13.46
N ARG A 194 5.58 -8.97 -12.31
CA ARG A 194 6.43 -10.15 -12.04
C ARG A 194 5.64 -11.46 -12.10
N LYS A 195 4.40 -11.46 -11.60
CA LYS A 195 3.54 -12.63 -11.68
C LYS A 195 3.18 -12.98 -13.12
N LEU A 196 2.91 -11.99 -13.98
CA LEU A 196 2.65 -12.19 -15.40
C LEU A 196 3.86 -12.76 -16.14
N VAL A 197 5.08 -12.29 -15.83
CA VAL A 197 6.33 -12.88 -16.37
C VAL A 197 6.42 -14.36 -16.00
N GLU A 198 6.13 -14.72 -14.75
CA GLU A 198 6.11 -16.12 -14.31
C GLU A 198 5.06 -16.94 -15.09
N ILE A 199 3.83 -16.43 -15.16
CA ILE A 199 2.69 -17.10 -15.82
C ILE A 199 3.01 -17.37 -17.29
N TYR A 200 3.45 -16.36 -18.03
CA TYR A 200 3.73 -16.51 -19.45
C TYR A 200 5.03 -17.28 -19.73
N GLY A 201 6.00 -17.30 -18.81
CA GLY A 201 7.22 -18.09 -18.94
C GLY A 201 7.02 -19.58 -18.67
N LYS A 202 6.23 -19.93 -17.65
CA LYS A 202 5.96 -21.33 -17.27
C LYS A 202 4.76 -21.92 -18.00
N GLY A 203 3.77 -21.10 -18.32
CA GLY A 203 2.43 -21.55 -18.71
C GLY A 203 1.69 -22.18 -17.52
N SER A 204 0.39 -22.37 -17.68
CA SER A 204 -0.50 -23.08 -16.78
C SER A 204 -1.44 -23.98 -17.59
N LYS A 205 -2.43 -24.60 -16.93
CA LYS A 205 -3.38 -25.50 -17.59
C LYS A 205 -4.18 -24.77 -18.68
N ASN A 206 -4.62 -23.55 -18.41
CA ASN A 206 -5.47 -22.78 -19.32
C ASN A 206 -4.71 -21.65 -20.05
N ILE A 207 -3.45 -21.41 -19.70
CA ILE A 207 -2.65 -20.33 -20.27
C ILE A 207 -1.35 -20.92 -20.82
N PRO A 208 -1.20 -21.07 -22.15
CA PRO A 208 0.03 -21.60 -22.71
C PRO A 208 1.19 -20.63 -22.45
N LYS A 209 2.42 -21.18 -22.48
CA LYS A 209 3.63 -20.36 -22.50
C LYS A 209 3.56 -19.34 -23.63
N ASN A 210 3.99 -18.11 -23.36
CA ASN A 210 3.98 -17.02 -24.33
C ASN A 210 5.21 -16.13 -24.12
N GLU A 211 6.27 -16.39 -24.88
CA GLU A 211 7.53 -15.66 -24.74
C GLU A 211 7.39 -14.17 -25.08
N ALA A 212 6.55 -13.80 -26.06
CA ALA A 212 6.33 -12.41 -26.42
C ALA A 212 5.65 -11.61 -25.29
N ARG A 213 4.64 -12.20 -24.64
CA ARG A 213 3.98 -11.59 -23.48
C ARG A 213 4.89 -11.52 -22.26
N LYS A 214 5.70 -12.55 -22.02
CA LYS A 214 6.72 -12.52 -20.97
C LYS A 214 7.70 -11.36 -21.18
N GLN A 215 8.29 -11.25 -22.37
CA GLN A 215 9.24 -10.18 -22.72
C GLN A 215 8.61 -8.78 -22.62
N TYR A 216 7.33 -8.65 -23.01
CA TYR A 216 6.59 -7.40 -22.81
C TYR A 216 6.59 -6.96 -21.35
N TRP A 217 6.24 -7.84 -20.41
CA TRP A 217 6.21 -7.49 -18.98
C TRP A 217 7.60 -7.32 -18.37
N GLU A 218 8.60 -8.08 -18.83
CA GLU A 218 10.01 -7.86 -18.45
C GLU A 218 10.50 -6.46 -18.87
N SER A 219 10.15 -6.03 -20.10
CA SER A 219 10.51 -4.68 -20.57
C SER A 219 9.86 -3.58 -19.74
N LYS A 220 8.61 -3.79 -19.29
CA LYS A 220 7.88 -2.84 -18.43
C LYS A 220 8.52 -2.71 -17.06
N LEU A 221 8.99 -3.82 -16.49
CA LEU A 221 9.70 -3.82 -15.20
C LEU A 221 11.03 -3.06 -15.27
N ALA A 222 11.79 -3.24 -16.36
CA ALA A 222 13.10 -2.59 -16.55
C ALA A 222 13.03 -1.04 -16.65
N VAL A 223 11.86 -0.46 -16.91
CA VAL A 223 11.65 1.00 -16.97
C VAL A 223 11.33 1.59 -15.58
N ILE A 224 11.02 0.75 -14.59
CA ILE A 224 10.57 1.18 -13.25
C ILE A 224 11.74 1.24 -12.24
N GLU A 225 12.86 0.56 -12.51
CA GLU A 225 14.10 0.57 -11.70
C GLU A 225 14.95 1.83 -11.91
#